data_AF-A9ZPK8-F1
#
_entry.id   AF-A9ZPK8-F1
#
_cell.length_a   1.000
_cell.length_b   1.000
_cell.length_c   1.000
_cell.angle_alpha   90.00
_cell.angle_beta   90.00
_cell.angle_gamma   90.00
#
_symmetry.space_group_name_H-M   'P 1'
#
loop_
_entity.id
_entity.type
_entity.pdbx_description
1 polymer ?
#
loop_
_entity_poly.entity_id
_entity_poly.type
_entity_poly.pdbx_seq_one_letter_code
_entity_poly.pdbx_strand_id
1 'polypeptide(L)'
;TVLDKANFDTYISVIYAFHAPAPPNAVLEAGLARALVDYREWAGRLGVDPNGERAIMLNDAGARFVEATADVALDSVMPLKPTPEVLSLHPSGDDGPEELMLIQVTRFSCGSLVVGFTTQHIVSDGRSTGNFFVAWSQATRGAAVDPVPVHDRASFFHPREPLHVEYEHRGVEFKPYEKVHDDVVRADGDDDEVVVNKVHFSREFISRLKAQASAGAPRPCSTLQCVVAHLWRTMTMARGLDGGESTSVAIAVDGRARMSPQVPDGYTGNVILWARPTTTAGELVARPLKHAVELISREVARINDGYFKSFIDFANSGAVEKERLAATADAAEMVLSPNIEVDSWLRIPFYDMDFGGGRPFFFMPSYLPV
;
A
#
# COMPACT_ATOMS: atom_id res chain seq x y z
N THR A 1 5.50 -15.47 0.48
CA THR A 1 4.28 -16.32 0.48
C THR A 1 3.52 -16.11 -0.82
N VAL A 2 2.47 -16.89 -1.09
CA VAL A 2 1.59 -16.64 -2.25
C VAL A 2 0.90 -15.27 -2.19
N LEU A 3 0.63 -14.74 -0.99
CA LEU A 3 0.08 -13.39 -0.79
C LEU A 3 1.12 -12.29 -1.04
N ASP A 4 2.39 -12.52 -0.70
CA ASP A 4 3.49 -11.61 -1.10
C ASP A 4 3.58 -11.55 -2.63
N LYS A 5 3.56 -12.70 -3.31
CA LYS A 5 3.66 -12.80 -4.79
C LYS A 5 2.46 -12.24 -5.55
N ALA A 6 1.32 -12.06 -4.87
CA ALA A 6 0.12 -11.48 -5.47
C ALA A 6 0.07 -9.95 -5.38
N ASN A 7 0.98 -9.34 -4.62
CA ASN A 7 1.08 -7.90 -4.47
C ASN A 7 2.08 -7.28 -5.44
N PHE A 8 2.06 -5.95 -5.54
CA PHE A 8 2.92 -5.21 -6.44
C PHE A 8 4.39 -5.46 -6.15
N ASP A 9 5.15 -5.73 -7.21
CA ASP A 9 6.60 -5.80 -7.14
C ASP A 9 7.22 -4.43 -7.44
N THR A 10 7.06 -3.50 -6.50
CA THR A 10 7.52 -2.11 -6.66
C THR A 10 7.85 -1.48 -5.31
N TYR A 11 8.60 -0.37 -5.36
CA TYR A 11 8.87 0.46 -4.19
C TYR A 11 7.73 1.45 -3.97
N ILE A 12 7.31 1.59 -2.71
CA ILE A 12 6.33 2.60 -2.28
C ILE A 12 7.05 3.62 -1.40
N SER A 13 6.77 4.91 -1.64
CA SER A 13 7.42 6.02 -0.92
C SER A 13 6.47 6.89 -0.11
N VAL A 14 6.87 7.26 1.10
CA VAL A 14 6.09 8.08 2.04
C VAL A 14 6.99 9.05 2.81
N ILE A 15 6.47 10.24 3.11
CA ILE A 15 7.19 11.33 3.75
C ILE A 15 6.52 11.70 5.09
N TYR A 16 7.32 11.84 6.14
CA TYR A 16 6.91 12.35 7.46
C TYR A 16 7.70 13.59 7.84
N ALA A 17 7.04 14.54 8.52
CA ALA A 17 7.69 15.76 9.00
C ALA A 17 7.52 15.95 10.51
N PHE A 18 8.61 16.36 11.16
CA PHE A 18 8.74 16.58 12.60
C PHE A 18 9.24 18.01 12.89
N HIS A 19 8.66 18.63 13.92
CA HIS A 19 9.14 19.93 14.39
C HIS A 19 10.50 19.78 15.10
N ALA A 20 11.23 20.89 15.21
CA ALA A 20 12.40 20.97 16.07
C ALA A 20 11.99 21.02 17.57
N PRO A 21 12.81 20.50 18.50
CA PRO A 21 14.02 19.72 18.25
C PRO A 21 13.69 18.25 17.93
N ALA A 22 14.36 17.68 16.91
CA ALA A 22 14.32 16.25 16.60
C ALA A 22 15.66 15.56 16.96
N PRO A 23 15.69 14.24 17.23
CA PRO A 23 16.93 13.50 17.58
C PRO A 23 18.01 13.56 16.49
N PRO A 24 19.30 13.71 16.83
CA PRO A 24 20.38 13.81 15.84
C PRO A 24 20.51 12.53 15.00
N ASN A 25 21.12 12.64 13.82
CA ASN A 25 21.21 11.54 12.84
C ASN A 25 21.81 10.26 13.45
N ALA A 26 22.90 10.36 14.23
CA ALA A 26 23.51 9.22 14.91
C ALA A 26 22.56 8.49 15.89
N VAL A 27 21.61 9.20 16.52
CA VAL A 27 20.60 8.56 17.40
C VAL A 27 19.56 7.81 16.55
N LEU A 28 19.14 8.40 15.43
CA LEU A 28 18.22 7.78 14.48
C LEU A 28 18.84 6.53 13.84
N GLU A 29 20.10 6.62 13.39
CA GLU A 29 20.87 5.52 12.83
C GLU A 29 21.06 4.38 13.84
N ALA A 30 21.47 4.70 15.08
CA ALA A 30 21.61 3.70 16.13
C ALA A 30 20.27 3.03 16.48
N GLY A 31 19.17 3.79 16.45
CA GLY A 31 17.82 3.27 16.60
C GLY A 31 17.42 2.33 15.46
N LEU A 32 17.77 2.68 14.21
CA LEU A 32 17.53 1.87 13.03
C LEU A 32 18.27 0.53 13.12
N ALA A 33 19.57 0.58 13.46
CA ALA A 33 20.38 -0.62 13.64
C ALA A 33 19.79 -1.57 14.70
N ARG A 34 19.23 -1.04 15.79
CA ARG A 34 18.53 -1.86 16.80
C ARG A 34 17.22 -2.44 16.27
N ALA A 35 16.40 -1.66 15.57
CA ALA A 35 15.13 -2.15 15.04
C ALA A 35 15.31 -3.24 13.96
N LEU A 36 16.37 -3.14 13.16
CA LEU A 36 16.69 -4.15 12.13
C LEU A 36 17.06 -5.52 12.72
N VAL A 37 17.41 -5.61 14.00
CA VAL A 37 17.60 -6.91 14.69
C VAL A 37 16.28 -7.69 14.72
N ASP A 38 15.17 -7.01 14.99
CA ASP A 38 13.82 -7.59 15.02
C ASP A 38 13.10 -7.50 13.66
N TYR A 39 13.74 -6.93 12.63
CA TYR A 39 13.17 -6.75 11.29
C TYR A 39 14.23 -6.98 10.20
N ARG A 40 14.87 -8.15 10.24
CA ARG A 40 15.99 -8.50 9.35
C ARG A 40 15.60 -8.53 7.87
N GLU A 41 14.31 -8.67 7.55
CA GLU A 41 13.81 -8.60 6.17
C GLU A 41 14.25 -7.30 5.50
N TRP A 42 14.22 -6.18 6.21
CA TRP A 42 14.60 -4.87 5.67
C TRP A 42 16.10 -4.67 5.50
N ALA A 43 16.93 -5.52 6.12
CA ALA A 43 18.37 -5.58 5.90
C ALA A 43 18.78 -6.66 4.88
N GLY A 44 17.81 -7.40 4.34
CA GLY A 44 18.04 -8.48 3.38
C GLY A 44 18.13 -8.02 1.93
N ARG A 45 18.06 -9.00 1.02
CA ARG A 45 17.93 -8.82 -0.44
C ARG A 45 16.88 -9.77 -0.99
N LEU A 46 16.26 -9.41 -2.11
CA LEU A 46 15.46 -10.36 -2.86
C LEU A 46 16.37 -11.35 -3.60
N GLY A 47 15.94 -12.61 -3.65
CA GLY A 47 16.64 -13.69 -4.34
C GLY A 47 15.73 -14.87 -4.57
N VAL A 48 16.33 -16.05 -4.68
CA VAL A 48 15.61 -17.33 -4.83
C VAL A 48 16.03 -18.30 -3.73
N ASP A 49 15.08 -19.12 -3.27
CA ASP A 49 15.32 -20.23 -2.36
C ASP A 49 15.92 -21.45 -3.10
N PRO A 50 16.27 -22.54 -2.40
CA PRO A 50 16.79 -23.76 -3.04
C PRO A 50 15.85 -24.45 -4.04
N ASN A 51 14.55 -24.13 -4.01
CA ASN A 51 13.56 -24.64 -4.95
C ASN A 51 13.39 -23.72 -6.19
N GLY A 52 14.13 -22.61 -6.24
CA GLY A 52 14.00 -21.60 -7.30
C GLY A 52 12.84 -20.63 -7.09
N GLU A 53 12.16 -20.67 -5.94
CA GLU A 53 11.07 -19.78 -5.61
C GLU A 53 11.61 -18.46 -5.07
N ARG A 54 10.92 -17.35 -5.37
CA ARG A 54 11.31 -16.02 -4.88
C ARG A 54 11.31 -15.98 -3.35
N ALA A 55 12.39 -15.47 -2.77
CA ALA A 55 12.60 -15.40 -1.33
C ALA A 55 13.31 -14.12 -0.89
N ILE A 56 13.22 -13.81 0.41
CA ILE A 56 14.02 -12.78 1.07
C ILE A 56 15.26 -13.44 1.65
N MET A 57 16.42 -13.11 1.11
CA MET A 57 17.71 -13.53 1.63
C MET A 57 18.03 -12.67 2.86
N LEU A 58 17.92 -13.26 4.05
CA LEU A 58 18.30 -12.62 5.33
C LEU A 58 19.83 -12.61 5.50
N ASN A 59 20.51 -11.91 4.61
CA ASN A 59 21.97 -11.82 4.50
C ASN A 59 22.57 -10.62 5.23
N ASP A 60 21.73 -9.81 5.89
CA ASP A 60 22.11 -8.62 6.65
C ASP A 60 23.00 -7.64 5.86
N ALA A 61 22.83 -7.58 4.53
CA ALA A 61 23.54 -6.65 3.66
C ALA A 61 23.22 -5.18 3.95
N GLY A 62 22.12 -4.91 4.65
CA GLY A 62 21.77 -3.63 5.22
C GLY A 62 20.70 -2.87 4.44
N ALA A 63 20.02 -1.97 5.15
CA ALA A 63 19.13 -0.94 4.59
C ALA A 63 19.95 0.30 4.19
N ARG A 64 19.45 1.10 3.25
CA ARG A 64 20.09 2.38 2.87
C ARG A 64 19.66 3.48 3.84
N PHE A 65 20.62 4.20 4.42
CA PHE A 65 20.39 5.37 5.27
C PHE A 65 21.08 6.60 4.68
N VAL A 66 20.29 7.57 4.19
CA VAL A 66 20.76 8.77 3.51
C VAL A 66 20.60 9.98 4.44
N GLU A 67 21.69 10.69 4.69
CA GLU A 67 21.67 11.95 5.43
C GLU A 67 21.66 13.13 4.46
N ALA A 68 20.70 14.04 4.62
CA ALA A 68 20.53 15.21 3.78
C ALA A 68 20.29 16.49 4.58
N THR A 69 20.53 17.63 3.96
CA THR A 69 20.21 18.96 4.51
C THR A 69 19.49 19.81 3.48
N ALA A 70 18.62 20.70 3.95
CA ALA A 70 17.91 21.68 3.12
C ALA A 70 18.15 23.08 3.69
N ASP A 71 18.73 23.97 2.90
CA ASP A 71 19.06 25.35 3.28
C ASP A 71 17.84 26.28 3.20
N VAL A 72 16.75 25.85 3.81
CA VAL A 72 15.46 26.54 3.87
C VAL A 72 14.73 26.12 5.14
N ALA A 73 13.86 26.96 5.68
CA ALA A 73 13.03 26.60 6.84
C ALA A 73 11.84 25.76 6.35
N LEU A 74 11.53 24.64 7.02
CA LEU A 74 10.45 23.76 6.59
C LEU A 74 9.10 24.49 6.48
N ASP A 75 8.81 25.38 7.43
CA ASP A 75 7.57 26.16 7.43
C ASP A 75 7.37 27.02 6.18
N SER A 76 8.45 27.41 5.49
CA SER A 76 8.37 28.24 4.28
C SER A 76 7.94 27.47 3.02
N VAL A 77 8.03 26.14 3.05
CA VAL A 77 7.58 25.25 1.95
C VAL A 77 6.35 24.42 2.34
N MET A 78 5.82 24.63 3.54
CA MET A 78 4.65 23.91 4.03
C MET A 78 3.32 24.59 3.63
N PRO A 79 2.26 23.82 3.34
CA PRO A 79 2.27 22.36 3.21
C PRO A 79 2.91 21.91 1.88
N LEU A 80 3.75 20.88 1.96
CA LEU A 80 4.31 20.19 0.80
C LEU A 80 3.18 19.76 -0.16
N LYS A 81 3.48 19.80 -1.47
CA LYS A 81 2.56 19.46 -2.56
C LYS A 81 3.00 18.14 -3.21
N PRO A 82 2.05 17.29 -3.65
CA PRO A 82 2.39 16.06 -4.35
C PRO A 82 2.83 16.37 -5.79
N THR A 83 4.03 16.92 -5.93
CA THR A 83 4.68 17.28 -7.19
C THR A 83 6.05 16.60 -7.26
N PRO A 84 6.71 16.55 -8.45
CA PRO A 84 8.04 15.94 -8.57
C PRO A 84 9.09 16.44 -7.56
N GLU A 85 8.95 17.66 -7.03
CA GLU A 85 9.84 18.21 -6.00
C GLU A 85 9.98 17.32 -4.75
N VAL A 86 8.91 16.63 -4.33
CA VAL A 86 8.96 15.78 -3.13
C VAL A 86 9.76 14.50 -3.32
N LEU A 87 10.09 14.13 -4.57
CA LEU A 87 10.99 13.00 -4.85
C LEU A 87 12.39 13.21 -4.27
N SER A 88 12.80 14.46 -4.06
CA SER A 88 14.08 14.79 -3.42
C SER A 88 14.12 14.50 -1.91
N LEU A 89 12.99 14.18 -1.28
CA LEU A 89 12.86 13.96 0.16
C LEU A 89 12.91 12.48 0.58
N HIS A 90 13.10 11.56 -0.36
CA HIS A 90 13.32 10.14 -0.11
C HIS A 90 14.28 9.55 -1.15
N PRO A 91 14.93 8.40 -0.89
CA PRO A 91 15.77 7.74 -1.89
C PRO A 91 14.95 7.25 -3.09
N SER A 92 15.56 7.16 -4.28
CA SER A 92 14.86 6.63 -5.46
C SER A 92 14.53 5.14 -5.29
N GLY A 93 13.34 4.74 -5.74
CA GLY A 93 12.98 3.33 -5.97
C GLY A 93 13.08 2.92 -7.44
N ASP A 94 13.31 3.89 -8.33
CA ASP A 94 13.21 3.73 -9.79
C ASP A 94 14.57 3.44 -10.46
N ASP A 95 15.67 3.51 -9.70
CA ASP A 95 17.04 3.27 -10.17
C ASP A 95 17.51 1.81 -9.99
N GLY A 96 16.58 0.90 -9.70
CA GLY A 96 16.83 -0.52 -9.47
C GLY A 96 17.69 -0.80 -8.22
N PRO A 97 17.34 -0.24 -7.04
CA PRO A 97 18.14 -0.45 -5.83
C PRO A 97 18.04 -1.90 -5.35
N GLU A 98 19.15 -2.41 -4.80
CA GLU A 98 19.19 -3.76 -4.22
C GLU A 98 18.54 -3.80 -2.83
N GLU A 99 18.62 -2.70 -2.07
CA GLU A 99 18.12 -2.58 -0.69
C GLU A 99 16.60 -2.58 -0.62
N LEU A 100 16.03 -3.38 0.26
CA LEU A 100 14.57 -3.50 0.40
C LEU A 100 13.94 -2.35 1.19
N MET A 101 14.76 -1.64 1.98
CA MET A 101 14.39 -0.48 2.78
C MET A 101 15.41 0.63 2.52
N LEU A 102 14.92 1.78 2.07
CA LEU A 102 15.71 2.98 1.89
C LEU A 102 15.08 4.12 2.68
N ILE A 103 15.90 4.81 3.47
CA ILE A 103 15.49 5.86 4.39
C ILE A 103 16.33 7.10 4.14
N GLN A 104 15.70 8.27 4.06
CA GLN A 104 16.37 9.56 4.04
C GLN A 104 15.95 10.41 5.23
N VAL A 105 16.92 10.97 5.95
CA VAL A 105 16.72 11.97 7.00
C VAL A 105 17.20 13.33 6.50
N THR A 106 16.25 14.24 6.26
CA THR A 106 16.53 15.58 5.73
C THR A 106 16.37 16.63 6.82
N ARG A 107 17.46 17.31 7.18
CA ARG A 107 17.47 18.39 8.17
C ARG A 107 17.28 19.75 7.51
N PHE A 108 16.24 20.47 7.90
CA PHE A 108 15.96 21.83 7.44
C PHE A 108 16.72 22.85 8.30
N SER A 109 16.99 24.03 7.75
CA SER A 109 17.76 25.11 8.42
C SER A 109 17.20 25.54 9.79
N CYS A 110 15.89 25.39 10.02
CA CYS A 110 15.22 25.66 11.29
C CYS A 110 15.30 24.52 12.32
N GLY A 111 15.98 23.42 12.00
CA GLY A 111 16.14 22.24 12.85
C GLY A 111 15.04 21.18 12.70
N SER A 112 13.96 21.47 11.96
CA SER A 112 12.94 20.48 11.61
C SER A 112 13.52 19.31 10.81
N LEU A 113 12.86 18.16 10.90
CA LEU A 113 13.29 16.92 10.28
C LEU A 113 12.20 16.40 9.34
N VAL A 114 12.59 16.01 8.14
CA VAL A 114 11.79 15.17 7.25
C VAL A 114 12.40 13.77 7.20
N VAL A 115 11.57 12.75 7.33
CA VAL A 115 11.93 11.34 7.16
C VAL A 115 11.19 10.80 5.95
N GLY A 116 11.93 10.47 4.91
CA GLY A 116 11.43 9.82 3.70
C GLY A 116 11.72 8.34 3.73
N PHE A 117 10.73 7.51 3.42
CA PHE A 117 10.85 6.07 3.29
C PHE A 117 10.58 5.67 1.84
N THR A 118 11.31 4.67 1.36
CA THR A 118 11.09 3.97 0.10
C THR A 118 11.26 2.48 0.36
N THR A 119 10.19 1.71 0.21
CA THR A 119 10.09 0.33 0.75
C THR A 119 9.54 -0.63 -0.28
N GLN A 120 10.12 -1.82 -0.39
CA GLN A 120 9.66 -2.82 -1.36
C GLN A 120 8.35 -3.49 -0.93
N HIS A 121 7.30 -3.32 -1.74
CA HIS A 121 5.94 -3.74 -1.37
C HIS A 121 5.77 -5.27 -1.32
N ILE A 122 6.60 -6.02 -2.07
CA ILE A 122 6.59 -7.49 -1.98
C ILE A 122 7.04 -8.02 -0.62
N VAL A 123 7.80 -7.23 0.16
CA VAL A 123 8.26 -7.63 1.49
C VAL A 123 7.14 -7.49 2.50
N SER A 124 6.39 -6.40 2.47
CA SER A 124 5.39 -6.06 3.48
C SER A 124 4.24 -5.26 2.87
N ASP A 125 3.04 -5.46 3.40
CA ASP A 125 1.92 -4.57 3.09
C ASP A 125 1.98 -3.29 3.92
N GLY A 126 1.12 -2.31 3.62
CA GLY A 126 1.13 -1.02 4.33
C GLY A 126 1.00 -1.14 5.85
N ARG A 127 0.40 -2.21 6.39
CA ARG A 127 0.30 -2.45 7.84
C ARG A 127 1.63 -2.93 8.40
N SER A 128 2.24 -3.96 7.81
CA SER A 128 3.53 -4.48 8.29
C SER A 128 4.69 -3.50 8.05
N THR A 129 4.66 -2.74 6.96
CA THR A 129 5.58 -1.62 6.72
C THR A 129 5.40 -0.53 7.79
N GLY A 130 4.16 -0.20 8.14
CA GLY A 130 3.85 0.72 9.24
C GLY A 130 4.40 0.24 10.59
N ASN A 131 4.26 -1.04 10.92
CA ASN A 131 4.81 -1.62 12.15
C ASN A 131 6.32 -1.42 12.24
N PHE A 132 7.05 -1.55 11.12
CA PHE A 132 8.49 -1.25 11.10
C PHE A 132 8.79 0.22 11.37
N PHE A 133 8.04 1.17 10.79
CA PHE A 133 8.24 2.61 11.08
C PHE A 133 8.08 2.91 12.58
N VAL A 134 7.09 2.29 13.21
CA VAL A 134 6.86 2.41 14.66
C VAL A 134 7.96 1.72 15.45
N ALA A 135 8.37 0.50 15.07
CA ALA A 135 9.44 -0.25 15.71
C ALA A 135 10.77 0.50 15.70
N TRP A 136 11.10 1.16 14.58
CA TRP A 136 12.28 2.04 14.50
C TRP A 136 12.18 3.19 15.52
N SER A 137 11.03 3.83 15.62
CA SER A 137 10.81 4.90 16.59
C SER A 137 10.89 4.42 18.05
N GLN A 138 10.34 3.23 18.35
CA GLN A 138 10.41 2.59 19.67
C GLN A 138 11.86 2.24 20.04
N ALA A 139 12.58 1.56 19.15
CA ALA A 139 13.97 1.17 19.35
C ALA A 139 14.88 2.40 19.52
N THR A 140 14.60 3.50 18.82
CA THR A 140 15.31 4.78 18.98
C THR A 140 15.16 5.32 20.40
N ARG A 141 13.96 5.24 20.98
CA ARG A 141 13.67 5.63 22.38
C ARG A 141 14.12 4.62 23.43
N GLY A 142 14.59 3.44 23.02
CA GLY A 142 14.88 2.34 23.95
C GLY A 142 13.62 1.67 24.52
N ALA A 143 12.46 1.85 23.87
CA ALA A 143 11.25 1.11 24.18
C ALA A 143 11.29 -0.28 23.54
N ALA A 144 10.59 -1.24 24.14
CA ALA A 144 10.38 -2.55 23.52
C ALA A 144 9.58 -2.40 22.22
N VAL A 145 9.92 -3.22 21.22
CA VAL A 145 9.19 -3.29 19.97
C VAL A 145 7.81 -3.91 20.21
N ASP A 146 6.76 -3.23 19.76
CA ASP A 146 5.36 -3.65 19.87
C ASP A 146 4.61 -3.25 18.59
N PRO A 147 3.99 -4.20 17.85
CA PRO A 147 3.89 -5.64 18.16
C PRO A 147 5.21 -6.41 18.02
N VAL A 148 5.33 -7.53 18.74
CA VAL A 148 6.45 -8.48 18.55
C VAL A 148 6.38 -9.04 17.12
N PRO A 149 7.43 -8.87 16.30
CA PRO A 149 7.42 -9.32 14.91
C PRO A 149 7.33 -10.85 14.77
N VAL A 150 6.62 -11.30 13.73
CA VAL A 150 6.45 -12.72 13.39
C VAL A 150 6.96 -12.96 11.97
N HIS A 151 8.07 -13.68 11.86
CA HIS A 151 8.87 -13.79 10.63
C HIS A 151 8.68 -15.10 9.86
N ASP A 152 8.21 -16.17 10.52
CA ASP A 152 8.17 -17.50 9.91
C ASP A 152 7.04 -17.61 8.88
N ARG A 153 7.26 -16.99 7.72
CA ARG A 153 6.31 -16.95 6.60
C ARG A 153 5.96 -18.35 6.09
N ALA A 154 6.88 -19.31 6.23
CA ALA A 154 6.70 -20.68 5.77
C ALA A 154 5.67 -21.44 6.61
N SER A 155 5.43 -21.05 7.87
CA SER A 155 4.38 -21.61 8.72
C SER A 155 2.96 -21.08 8.44
N PHE A 156 2.81 -20.11 7.52
CA PHE A 156 1.52 -19.52 7.16
C PHE A 156 1.06 -19.95 5.77
N PHE A 157 -0.26 -19.91 5.58
CA PHE A 157 -0.91 -20.04 4.27
C PHE A 157 -0.61 -21.35 3.55
N HIS A 158 -0.50 -22.45 4.30
CA HIS A 158 -0.48 -23.79 3.69
C HIS A 158 -1.79 -24.04 2.95
N PRO A 159 -1.74 -24.65 1.76
CA PRO A 159 -2.95 -25.07 1.07
C PRO A 159 -3.69 -26.14 1.87
N ARG A 160 -5.01 -26.24 1.64
CA ARG A 160 -5.83 -27.32 2.19
C ARG A 160 -5.53 -28.65 1.50
N GLU A 161 -5.77 -29.75 2.22
CA GLU A 161 -5.72 -31.10 1.69
C GLU A 161 -7.09 -31.80 1.83
N PRO A 162 -7.81 -32.10 0.73
CA PRO A 162 -7.48 -31.76 -0.66
C PRO A 162 -7.64 -30.25 -0.94
N LEU A 163 -7.01 -29.78 -2.01
CA LEU A 163 -7.21 -28.42 -2.52
C LEU A 163 -8.70 -28.18 -2.80
N HIS A 164 -9.19 -26.99 -2.44
CA HIS A 164 -10.61 -26.63 -2.56
C HIS A 164 -10.80 -25.21 -3.11
N VAL A 165 -10.67 -25.04 -4.42
CA VAL A 165 -10.90 -23.74 -5.08
C VAL A 165 -12.40 -23.48 -5.20
N GLU A 166 -12.88 -22.42 -4.55
CA GLU A 166 -14.31 -22.05 -4.47
C GLU A 166 -14.69 -20.90 -5.41
N TYR A 167 -13.70 -20.09 -5.81
CA TYR A 167 -13.88 -18.88 -6.63
C TYR A 167 -12.98 -18.92 -7.87
N GLU A 168 -13.40 -18.22 -8.93
CA GLU A 168 -12.56 -18.00 -10.10
C GLU A 168 -11.55 -16.89 -9.80
N HIS A 169 -10.26 -17.21 -9.93
CA HIS A 169 -9.15 -16.29 -9.66
C HIS A 169 -8.48 -15.80 -10.96
N ARG A 170 -8.80 -16.41 -12.11
CA ARG A 170 -8.40 -15.91 -13.43
C ARG A 170 -9.20 -14.66 -13.79
N GLY A 171 -8.50 -13.64 -14.30
CA GLY A 171 -9.07 -12.32 -14.57
C GLY A 171 -9.36 -11.50 -13.30
N VAL A 172 -8.97 -11.99 -12.11
CA VAL A 172 -9.19 -11.28 -10.83
C VAL A 172 -7.87 -11.01 -10.12
N GLU A 173 -7.20 -12.05 -9.63
CA GLU A 173 -5.84 -11.96 -9.07
C GLU A 173 -4.78 -12.36 -10.10
N PHE A 174 -5.14 -13.23 -11.04
CA PHE A 174 -4.22 -13.78 -12.04
C PHE A 174 -4.66 -13.44 -13.48
N LYS A 175 -3.73 -12.95 -14.31
CA LYS A 175 -3.92 -12.76 -15.76
C LYS A 175 -2.95 -13.65 -16.54
N PRO A 176 -3.25 -14.04 -17.79
CA PRO A 176 -2.26 -14.68 -18.65
C PRO A 176 -1.00 -13.81 -18.72
N TYR A 177 0.17 -14.43 -18.66
CA TYR A 177 1.43 -13.71 -18.85
C TYR A 177 1.51 -13.24 -20.31
N GLU A 178 1.41 -11.93 -20.49
CA GLU A 178 1.69 -11.28 -21.76
C GLU A 178 3.15 -10.84 -21.74
N LYS A 179 3.92 -11.29 -22.74
CA LYS A 179 5.25 -10.71 -22.95
C LYS A 179 4.99 -9.25 -23.32
N VAL A 180 5.40 -8.32 -22.45
CA VAL A 180 5.54 -6.92 -22.84
C VAL A 180 6.48 -6.94 -24.05
N HIS A 181 5.93 -6.70 -25.24
CA HIS A 181 6.76 -6.34 -26.37
C HIS A 181 7.42 -5.02 -25.97
N ASP A 182 8.74 -4.90 -26.14
CA ASP A 182 9.46 -3.62 -26.12
C ASP A 182 9.02 -2.72 -27.30
N ASP A 183 7.72 -2.67 -27.58
CA ASP A 183 7.12 -1.56 -28.26
C ASP A 183 7.20 -0.42 -27.26
N VAL A 184 8.33 0.28 -27.35
CA VAL A 184 8.54 1.63 -26.82
C VAL A 184 7.18 2.30 -26.84
N VAL A 185 6.59 2.51 -25.67
CA VAL A 185 5.50 3.46 -25.53
C VAL A 185 6.13 4.76 -25.97
N ARG A 186 5.98 5.07 -27.26
CA ARG A 186 6.06 6.43 -27.74
C ARG A 186 4.98 7.10 -26.93
N ALA A 187 5.39 7.81 -25.89
CA ALA A 187 4.61 8.91 -25.39
C ALA A 187 4.42 9.80 -26.61
N ASP A 188 3.31 9.59 -27.32
CA ASP A 188 2.88 10.53 -28.33
C ASP A 188 2.69 11.85 -27.57
N GLY A 189 3.25 12.95 -28.09
CA GLY A 189 3.23 14.25 -27.41
C GLY A 189 1.84 14.88 -27.24
N ASP A 190 0.78 14.08 -27.38
CA ASP A 190 -0.64 14.43 -27.31
C ASP A 190 -1.34 13.82 -26.06
N ASP A 191 -0.64 13.07 -25.21
CA ASP A 191 -1.22 12.57 -23.95
C ASP A 191 -1.41 13.71 -22.92
N ASP A 192 -2.60 13.78 -22.32
CA ASP A 192 -2.91 14.75 -21.26
C ASP A 192 -2.04 14.50 -20.01
N GLU A 193 -1.55 15.59 -19.41
CA GLU A 193 -0.76 15.52 -18.18
C GLU A 193 -1.61 15.04 -17.00
N VAL A 194 -1.14 14.00 -16.30
CA VAL A 194 -1.74 13.54 -15.04
C VAL A 194 -1.29 14.42 -13.88
N VAL A 195 -2.24 15.14 -13.28
CA VAL A 195 -1.99 16.02 -12.13
C VAL A 195 -2.53 15.42 -10.84
N VAL A 196 -1.66 15.26 -9.83
CA VAL A 196 -2.05 14.76 -8.51
C VAL A 196 -2.78 15.84 -7.71
N ASN A 197 -4.08 15.63 -7.51
CA ASN A 197 -4.95 16.58 -6.80
C ASN A 197 -5.23 16.15 -5.36
N LYS A 198 -5.03 17.06 -4.39
CA LYS A 198 -5.43 16.82 -2.99
C LYS A 198 -6.89 17.21 -2.77
N VAL A 199 -7.75 16.22 -2.56
CA VAL A 199 -9.18 16.42 -2.26
C VAL A 199 -9.42 16.33 -0.75
N HIS A 200 -9.84 17.42 -0.11
CA HIS A 200 -10.12 17.46 1.33
C HIS A 200 -11.58 17.09 1.65
N PHE A 201 -11.75 16.07 2.50
CA PHE A 201 -13.06 15.65 3.01
C PHE A 201 -13.21 16.11 4.47
N SER A 202 -13.97 17.20 4.69
CA SER A 202 -14.20 17.70 6.05
C SER A 202 -15.01 16.70 6.88
N ARG A 203 -14.91 16.80 8.22
CA ARG A 203 -15.69 15.95 9.15
C ARG A 203 -17.19 16.05 8.88
N GLU A 204 -17.68 17.26 8.61
CA GLU A 204 -19.08 17.54 8.28
C GLU A 204 -19.48 16.88 6.95
N PHE A 205 -18.63 16.98 5.93
CA PHE A 205 -18.88 16.33 4.65
C PHE A 205 -18.93 14.80 4.77
N ILE A 206 -17.97 14.20 5.48
CA ILE A 206 -17.96 12.76 5.78
C ILE A 206 -19.22 12.35 6.55
N SER A 207 -19.63 13.14 7.55
CA SER A 207 -20.85 12.87 8.32
C SER A 207 -22.09 12.84 7.40
N ARG A 208 -22.20 13.79 6.47
CA ARG A 208 -23.28 13.80 5.46
C ARG A 208 -23.21 12.59 4.52
N LEU A 209 -22.04 12.26 3.99
CA LEU A 209 -21.86 11.08 3.13
C LEU A 209 -22.31 9.80 3.84
N LYS A 210 -21.87 9.60 5.09
CA LYS A 210 -22.25 8.44 5.90
C LYS A 210 -23.74 8.40 6.20
N ALA A 211 -24.36 9.54 6.51
CA ALA A 211 -25.79 9.62 6.75
C ALA A 211 -26.60 9.24 5.50
N GLN A 212 -26.22 9.74 4.32
CA GLN A 212 -26.86 9.39 3.05
C GLN A 212 -26.71 7.89 2.72
N ALA A 213 -25.51 7.34 2.91
CA ALA A 213 -25.25 5.93 2.63
C ALA A 213 -25.94 4.98 3.62
N SER A 214 -26.08 5.39 4.89
CA SER A 214 -26.59 4.52 5.97
C SER A 214 -28.11 4.62 6.16
N ALA A 215 -28.82 5.42 5.36
CA ALA A 215 -30.26 5.64 5.53
C ALA A 215 -31.04 4.31 5.45
N GLY A 216 -31.70 3.91 6.54
CA GLY A 216 -32.46 2.66 6.64
C GLY A 216 -31.62 1.38 6.81
N ALA A 217 -30.31 1.48 7.00
CA ALA A 217 -29.44 0.34 7.28
C ALA A 217 -29.35 0.06 8.79
N PRO A 218 -29.24 -1.21 9.23
CA PRO A 218 -29.13 -1.56 10.65
C PRO A 218 -27.79 -1.15 11.27
N ARG A 219 -26.76 -0.94 10.45
CA ARG A 219 -25.43 -0.50 10.89
C ARG A 219 -24.92 0.60 9.95
N PRO A 220 -24.28 1.66 10.47
CA PRO A 220 -23.68 2.69 9.64
C PRO A 220 -22.57 2.15 8.75
N CYS A 221 -22.49 2.64 7.52
CA CYS A 221 -21.39 2.36 6.59
C CYS A 221 -20.07 2.94 7.13
N SER A 222 -18.95 2.30 6.80
CA SER A 222 -17.64 2.79 7.22
C SER A 222 -17.25 4.07 6.46
N THR A 223 -16.40 4.91 7.08
CA THR A 223 -15.89 6.12 6.41
C THR A 223 -15.16 5.78 5.11
N LEU A 224 -14.34 4.72 5.13
CA LEU A 224 -13.60 4.24 3.96
C LEU A 224 -14.54 3.93 2.79
N GLN A 225 -15.56 3.09 3.01
CA GLN A 225 -16.50 2.70 1.94
C GLN A 225 -17.27 3.91 1.40
N CYS A 226 -17.68 4.84 2.25
CA CYS A 226 -18.36 6.06 1.81
C CYS A 226 -17.47 6.98 0.97
N VAL A 227 -16.21 7.17 1.36
CA VAL A 227 -15.25 8.00 0.61
C VAL A 227 -14.88 7.33 -0.72
N VAL A 228 -14.60 6.03 -0.73
CA VAL A 228 -14.32 5.27 -1.96
C VAL A 228 -15.49 5.34 -2.93
N ALA A 229 -16.72 5.11 -2.47
CA ALA A 229 -17.92 5.21 -3.31
C ALA A 229 -18.08 6.61 -3.92
N HIS A 230 -17.79 7.64 -3.13
CA HIS A 230 -17.88 9.02 -3.59
C HIS A 230 -16.79 9.35 -4.63
N LEU A 231 -15.55 8.92 -4.39
CA LEU A 231 -14.43 9.10 -5.32
C LEU A 231 -14.66 8.33 -6.62
N TRP A 232 -15.07 7.06 -6.55
CA TRP A 232 -15.39 6.24 -7.72
C TRP A 232 -16.42 6.93 -8.62
N ARG A 233 -17.55 7.33 -8.03
CA ARG A 233 -18.60 8.03 -8.76
C ARG A 233 -18.14 9.37 -9.33
N THR A 234 -17.30 10.11 -8.60
CA THR A 234 -16.77 11.42 -9.03
C THR A 234 -15.77 11.26 -10.18
N MET A 235 -14.84 10.29 -10.10
CA MET A 235 -13.88 10.00 -11.15
C MET A 235 -14.55 9.52 -12.43
N THR A 236 -15.57 8.66 -12.33
CA THR A 236 -16.37 8.24 -13.48
C THR A 236 -17.07 9.42 -14.16
N MET A 237 -17.64 10.36 -13.40
CA MET A 237 -18.23 11.59 -13.98
C MET A 237 -17.16 12.48 -14.62
N ALA A 238 -16.01 12.66 -13.97
CA ALA A 238 -14.93 13.53 -14.45
C ALA A 238 -14.31 13.02 -15.76
N ARG A 239 -14.22 11.69 -15.95
CA ARG A 239 -13.71 11.06 -17.17
C ARG A 239 -14.67 11.09 -18.35
N GLY A 240 -15.94 11.44 -18.14
CA GLY A 240 -16.94 11.52 -19.22
C GLY A 240 -17.15 10.19 -19.97
N LEU A 241 -17.04 9.06 -19.27
CA LEU A 241 -17.15 7.72 -19.87
C LEU A 241 -18.52 7.48 -20.51
N ASP A 242 -18.55 6.63 -21.55
CA ASP A 242 -19.81 6.15 -22.11
C ASP A 242 -20.66 5.43 -21.05
N GLY A 243 -21.98 5.59 -21.10
CA GLY A 243 -22.88 5.04 -20.08
C GLY A 243 -22.85 3.51 -19.99
N GLY A 244 -22.51 2.82 -21.09
CA GLY A 244 -22.36 1.36 -21.14
C GLY A 244 -20.98 0.85 -20.71
N GLU A 245 -20.00 1.73 -20.56
CA GLU A 245 -18.62 1.37 -20.22
C GLU A 245 -18.56 0.70 -18.84
N SER A 246 -17.83 -0.40 -18.74
CA SER A 246 -17.64 -1.11 -17.47
C SER A 246 -16.59 -0.40 -16.64
N THR A 247 -16.87 -0.17 -15.36
CA THR A 247 -15.92 0.43 -14.41
C THR A 247 -15.88 -0.39 -13.13
N SER A 248 -14.69 -0.53 -12.55
CA SER A 248 -14.43 -1.22 -11.29
C SER A 248 -13.57 -0.35 -10.38
N VAL A 249 -13.69 -0.55 -9.07
CA VAL A 249 -12.74 0.01 -8.08
C VAL A 249 -12.04 -1.12 -7.33
N ALA A 250 -10.71 -1.16 -7.39
CA ALA A 250 -9.91 -2.08 -6.59
C ALA A 250 -9.74 -1.54 -5.16
N ILE A 251 -10.10 -2.34 -4.16
CA ILE A 251 -10.05 -1.96 -2.74
C ILE A 251 -9.29 -3.04 -1.97
N ALA A 252 -8.14 -2.67 -1.39
CA ALA A 252 -7.35 -3.56 -0.56
C ALA A 252 -8.13 -4.03 0.69
N VAL A 253 -8.08 -5.33 0.97
CA VAL A 253 -8.74 -5.98 2.10
C VAL A 253 -7.70 -6.71 2.94
N ASP A 254 -7.53 -6.27 4.19
CA ASP A 254 -6.67 -6.93 5.19
C ASP A 254 -7.29 -8.25 5.66
N GLY A 255 -6.60 -9.35 5.35
CA GLY A 255 -6.97 -10.72 5.68
C GLY A 255 -6.61 -11.14 7.11
N ARG A 256 -5.77 -10.38 7.84
CA ARG A 256 -5.23 -10.81 9.15
C ARG A 256 -6.32 -11.23 10.13
N ALA A 257 -7.34 -10.39 10.30
CA ALA A 257 -8.46 -10.64 11.19
C ALA A 257 -9.59 -11.46 10.56
N ARG A 258 -9.55 -11.68 9.24
CA ARG A 258 -10.61 -12.36 8.47
C ARG A 258 -10.38 -13.84 8.33
N MET A 259 -9.12 -14.26 8.25
CA MET A 259 -8.77 -15.68 8.18
C MET A 259 -8.91 -16.36 9.54
N SER A 260 -9.11 -17.68 9.51
CA SER A 260 -9.17 -18.56 10.67
C SER A 260 -8.19 -19.73 10.49
N PRO A 261 -7.11 -19.82 11.29
CA PRO A 261 -6.74 -18.93 12.40
C PRO A 261 -6.37 -17.51 11.92
N GLN A 262 -6.48 -16.53 12.83
CA GLN A 262 -6.08 -15.16 12.54
C GLN A 262 -4.57 -15.06 12.39
N VAL A 263 -4.13 -14.20 11.47
CA VAL A 263 -2.71 -13.88 11.31
C VAL A 263 -2.32 -12.83 12.37
N PRO A 264 -1.23 -13.01 13.12
CA PRO A 264 -0.79 -12.07 14.15
C PRO A 264 -0.57 -10.66 13.64
N ASP A 265 -0.77 -9.66 14.50
CA ASP A 265 -0.54 -8.26 14.16
C ASP A 265 0.93 -7.97 13.76
N GLY A 266 1.87 -8.66 14.42
CA GLY A 266 3.30 -8.56 14.12
C GLY A 266 3.77 -9.33 12.87
N TYR A 267 2.89 -9.99 12.11
CA TYR A 267 3.29 -10.68 10.88
C TYR A 267 3.89 -9.70 9.87
N THR A 268 5.14 -9.96 9.45
CA THR A 268 5.94 -9.01 8.65
C THR A 268 5.61 -9.02 7.16
N GLY A 269 4.91 -10.03 6.64
CA GLY A 269 4.58 -10.14 5.22
C GLY A 269 3.31 -9.41 4.79
N ASN A 270 2.89 -9.67 3.55
CA ASN A 270 1.63 -9.21 2.98
C ASN A 270 0.46 -10.13 3.35
N VAL A 271 -0.69 -9.53 3.66
CA VAL A 271 -1.96 -10.23 3.93
C VAL A 271 -3.13 -9.53 3.25
N ILE A 272 -2.94 -9.11 2.00
CA ILE A 272 -3.89 -8.32 1.21
C ILE A 272 -4.43 -9.13 0.03
N LEU A 273 -5.73 -9.01 -0.21
CA LEU A 273 -6.40 -9.28 -1.49
C LEU A 273 -7.32 -8.10 -1.81
N TRP A 274 -7.82 -7.99 -3.05
CA TRP A 274 -8.64 -6.85 -3.48
C TRP A 274 -10.10 -7.25 -3.68
N ALA A 275 -11.02 -6.44 -3.13
CA ALA A 275 -12.39 -6.43 -3.61
C ALA A 275 -12.45 -5.61 -4.91
N ARG A 276 -13.16 -6.12 -5.92
CA ARG A 276 -13.33 -5.45 -7.23
C ARG A 276 -14.82 -5.28 -7.59
N PRO A 277 -15.60 -4.47 -6.85
CA PRO A 277 -16.96 -4.12 -7.24
C PRO A 277 -16.99 -3.47 -8.62
N THR A 278 -17.87 -3.99 -9.49
CA THR A 278 -17.97 -3.59 -10.90
C THR A 278 -19.41 -3.26 -11.25
N THR A 279 -19.60 -2.20 -12.05
CA THR A 279 -20.88 -1.80 -12.61
C THR A 279 -20.63 -0.97 -13.88
N THR A 280 -21.67 -0.50 -14.56
CA THR A 280 -21.48 0.42 -15.69
C THR A 280 -21.36 1.86 -15.22
N ALA A 281 -20.65 2.70 -15.98
CA ALA A 281 -20.50 4.10 -15.69
C ALA A 281 -21.87 4.79 -15.53
N GLY A 282 -22.83 4.48 -16.42
CA GLY A 282 -24.19 5.01 -16.38
C GLY A 282 -24.95 4.65 -15.10
N GLU A 283 -24.93 3.38 -14.69
CA GLU A 283 -25.55 2.94 -13.42
C GLU A 283 -24.92 3.65 -12.22
N LEU A 284 -23.59 3.73 -12.19
CA LEU A 284 -22.85 4.32 -11.07
C LEU A 284 -23.19 5.79 -10.86
N VAL A 285 -23.24 6.58 -11.94
CA VAL A 285 -23.48 8.02 -11.87
C VAL A 285 -24.97 8.35 -11.74
N ALA A 286 -25.87 7.56 -12.35
CA ALA A 286 -27.31 7.83 -12.26
C ALA A 286 -27.91 7.49 -10.89
N ARG A 287 -27.36 6.48 -10.20
CA ARG A 287 -27.89 6.03 -8.90
C ARG A 287 -27.32 6.83 -7.72
N PRO A 288 -28.04 6.88 -6.58
CA PRO A 288 -27.55 7.57 -5.37
C PRO A 288 -26.26 6.95 -4.83
N LEU A 289 -25.46 7.74 -4.10
CA LEU A 289 -24.23 7.31 -3.42
C LEU A 289 -24.41 5.99 -2.64
N LYS A 290 -25.56 5.84 -1.98
CA LYS A 290 -25.93 4.65 -1.22
C LYS A 290 -25.77 3.36 -2.04
N HIS A 291 -26.15 3.38 -3.32
CA HIS A 291 -26.03 2.20 -4.17
C HIS A 291 -24.58 1.77 -4.38
N ALA A 292 -23.69 2.73 -4.66
CA ALA A 292 -22.26 2.45 -4.80
C ALA A 292 -21.65 1.92 -3.49
N VAL A 293 -22.04 2.49 -2.35
CA VAL A 293 -21.61 2.01 -1.02
C VAL A 293 -22.10 0.60 -0.74
N GLU A 294 -23.35 0.28 -1.09
CA GLU A 294 -23.91 -1.07 -0.94
C GLU A 294 -23.17 -2.10 -1.81
N LEU A 295 -22.85 -1.73 -3.06
CA LEU A 295 -22.06 -2.57 -3.97
C LEU A 295 -20.67 -2.86 -3.39
N ILE A 296 -19.95 -1.81 -2.98
CA ILE A 296 -18.64 -1.93 -2.32
C ILE A 296 -18.76 -2.78 -1.04
N SER A 297 -19.79 -2.55 -0.22
CA SER A 297 -19.95 -3.28 1.04
C SER A 297 -20.19 -4.76 0.84
N ARG A 298 -20.95 -5.16 -0.20
CA ARG A 298 -21.16 -6.58 -0.52
C ARG A 298 -19.87 -7.24 -0.99
N GLU A 299 -19.13 -6.60 -1.90
CA GLU A 299 -17.89 -7.19 -2.43
C GLU A 299 -16.80 -7.27 -1.36
N VAL A 300 -16.60 -6.22 -0.56
CA VAL A 300 -15.64 -6.27 0.56
C VAL A 300 -16.01 -7.33 1.60
N ALA A 301 -17.29 -7.65 1.77
CA ALA A 301 -17.74 -8.72 2.67
C ALA A 301 -17.52 -10.12 2.08
N ARG A 302 -17.50 -10.27 0.75
CA ARG A 302 -17.20 -11.54 0.06
C ARG A 302 -15.74 -11.97 0.22
N ILE A 303 -14.81 -11.02 0.34
CA ILE A 303 -13.39 -11.29 0.61
C ILE A 303 -13.19 -11.69 2.09
N ASN A 304 -13.59 -12.92 2.43
CA ASN A 304 -13.59 -13.49 3.78
C ASN A 304 -12.59 -14.67 3.89
N ASP A 305 -12.58 -15.39 5.03
CA ASP A 305 -11.71 -16.56 5.24
C ASP A 305 -11.72 -17.56 4.07
N GLY A 306 -12.91 -17.92 3.58
CA GLY A 306 -13.07 -18.86 2.47
C GLY A 306 -12.48 -18.33 1.17
N TYR A 307 -12.62 -17.03 0.89
CA TYR A 307 -12.01 -16.40 -0.29
C TYR A 307 -10.47 -16.44 -0.22
N PHE A 308 -9.89 -16.07 0.92
CA PHE A 308 -8.44 -16.16 1.12
C PHE A 308 -7.92 -17.60 0.97
N LYS A 309 -8.62 -18.59 1.55
CA LYS A 309 -8.25 -20.00 1.42
C LYS A 309 -8.41 -20.54 0.00
N SER A 310 -9.45 -20.10 -0.73
CA SER A 310 -9.61 -20.42 -2.15
C SER A 310 -8.46 -19.88 -2.99
N PHE A 311 -8.07 -18.62 -2.74
CA PHE A 311 -6.93 -18.01 -3.41
C PHE A 311 -5.63 -18.78 -3.12
N ILE A 312 -5.37 -19.12 -1.85
CA ILE A 312 -4.19 -19.90 -1.44
C ILE A 312 -4.17 -21.25 -2.15
N ASP A 313 -5.29 -21.98 -2.18
CA ASP A 313 -5.36 -23.28 -2.85
C ASP A 313 -5.16 -23.15 -4.38
N PHE A 314 -5.74 -22.12 -5.00
CA PHE A 314 -5.58 -21.88 -6.43
C PHE A 314 -4.12 -21.59 -6.78
N ALA A 315 -3.46 -20.73 -6.01
CA ALA A 315 -2.05 -20.38 -6.19
C ALA A 315 -1.11 -21.56 -5.98
N ASN A 316 -1.52 -22.60 -5.23
CA ASN A 316 -0.75 -23.82 -5.01
C ASN A 316 -1.22 -25.01 -5.86
N SER A 317 -2.16 -24.80 -6.80
CA SER A 317 -2.77 -25.89 -7.58
C SER A 317 -1.94 -26.38 -8.77
N GLY A 318 -0.85 -25.69 -9.11
CA GLY A 318 -0.11 -25.91 -10.36
C GLY A 318 -0.73 -25.23 -11.59
N ALA A 319 -1.92 -24.61 -11.45
CA ALA A 319 -2.58 -23.92 -12.55
C ALA A 319 -1.81 -22.68 -12.99
N VAL A 320 -1.24 -21.92 -12.05
CA VAL A 320 -0.46 -20.70 -12.33
C VAL A 320 0.72 -21.02 -13.24
N GLU A 321 1.48 -22.07 -12.93
CA GLU A 321 2.65 -22.49 -13.69
C GLU A 321 2.25 -23.09 -15.04
N LYS A 322 1.24 -23.97 -15.05
CA LYS A 322 0.78 -24.67 -16.24
C LYS A 322 0.18 -23.71 -17.28
N GLU A 323 -0.60 -22.74 -16.83
CA GLU A 323 -1.29 -21.76 -17.67
C GLU A 323 -0.47 -20.48 -17.89
N ARG A 324 0.71 -20.39 -17.26
CA ARG A 324 1.60 -19.22 -17.31
C ARG A 324 0.88 -17.96 -16.89
N LEU A 325 0.26 -17.99 -15.72
CA LEU A 325 -0.43 -16.84 -15.16
C LEU A 325 0.56 -15.94 -14.39
N ALA A 326 0.30 -14.64 -14.40
CA ALA A 326 1.00 -13.62 -13.62
C ALA A 326 0.01 -12.85 -12.74
N ALA A 327 0.50 -12.17 -11.71
CA ALA A 327 -0.34 -11.33 -10.87
C ALA A 327 -0.95 -10.17 -11.69
N THR A 328 -2.19 -9.82 -11.37
CA THR A 328 -2.86 -8.61 -11.91
C THR A 328 -2.38 -7.32 -11.25
N ALA A 329 -1.72 -7.41 -10.08
CA ALA A 329 -1.06 -6.29 -9.41
C ALA A 329 0.26 -5.96 -10.14
N ASP A 330 0.12 -5.32 -11.30
CA ASP A 330 1.21 -5.01 -12.22
C ASP A 330 1.59 -3.53 -12.11
N ALA A 331 2.73 -3.23 -11.51
CA ALA A 331 3.19 -1.86 -11.32
C ALA A 331 3.61 -1.17 -12.62
N ALA A 332 3.83 -1.94 -13.70
CA ALA A 332 4.17 -1.39 -15.01
C ALA A 332 2.93 -0.92 -15.80
N GLU A 333 1.73 -1.35 -15.40
CA GLU A 333 0.46 -0.94 -16.02
C GLU A 333 -0.12 0.28 -15.28
N MET A 334 0.29 1.49 -15.69
CA MET A 334 -0.20 2.75 -15.12
C MET A 334 -1.60 3.16 -15.60
N VAL A 335 -2.20 2.46 -16.58
CA VAL A 335 -3.48 2.86 -17.19
C VAL A 335 -4.65 2.32 -16.39
N LEU A 336 -5.16 3.11 -15.44
CA LEU A 336 -6.28 2.71 -14.60
C LEU A 336 -7.66 2.92 -15.26
N SER A 337 -7.83 3.87 -16.19
CA SER A 337 -9.13 4.12 -16.84
C SER A 337 -9.59 2.91 -17.68
N PRO A 338 -10.87 2.48 -17.62
CA PRO A 338 -12.03 3.10 -16.95
C PRO A 338 -12.18 2.78 -15.45
N ASN A 339 -11.28 1.95 -14.89
CA ASN A 339 -11.24 1.54 -13.49
C ASN A 339 -10.53 2.56 -12.59
N ILE A 340 -10.57 2.34 -11.28
CA ILE A 340 -9.73 3.07 -10.32
C ILE A 340 -9.19 2.11 -9.27
N GLU A 341 -8.11 2.51 -8.61
CA GLU A 341 -7.60 1.85 -7.41
C GLU A 341 -7.64 2.82 -6.24
N VAL A 342 -7.97 2.32 -5.05
CA VAL A 342 -7.88 3.10 -3.81
C VAL A 342 -7.00 2.38 -2.81
N ASP A 343 -5.79 2.90 -2.65
CA ASP A 343 -4.92 2.54 -1.53
C ASP A 343 -5.26 3.40 -0.29
N SER A 344 -5.68 2.73 0.78
CA SER A 344 -6.21 3.37 1.98
C SER A 344 -5.16 3.43 3.08
N TRP A 345 -4.48 4.57 3.19
CA TRP A 345 -3.55 4.87 4.27
C TRP A 345 -4.21 5.43 5.54
N LEU A 346 -5.53 5.26 5.72
CA LEU A 346 -6.27 5.76 6.89
C LEU A 346 -5.79 5.22 8.24
N ARG A 347 -5.03 4.12 8.24
CA ARG A 347 -4.41 3.52 9.43
C ARG A 347 -2.89 3.60 9.43
N ILE A 348 -2.30 4.42 8.55
CA ILE A 348 -0.87 4.61 8.54
C ILE A 348 -0.41 5.17 9.90
N PRO A 349 0.72 4.71 10.46
CA PRO A 349 1.16 5.18 11.77
C PRO A 349 1.45 6.68 11.76
N PHE A 350 0.69 7.42 12.57
CA PHE A 350 0.89 8.86 12.72
C PHE A 350 1.15 9.22 14.18
N TYR A 351 0.28 8.77 15.09
CA TYR A 351 0.40 9.13 16.51
C TYR A 351 1.48 8.31 17.24
N ASP A 352 1.70 7.08 16.82
CA ASP A 352 2.62 6.13 17.49
C ASP A 352 4.08 6.28 17.04
N MET A 353 4.32 7.05 15.97
CA MET A 353 5.67 7.30 15.47
C MET A 353 6.31 8.45 16.25
N ASP A 354 7.18 8.13 17.21
CA ASP A 354 7.90 9.11 18.01
C ASP A 354 9.34 8.66 18.25
N PHE A 355 10.31 9.41 17.73
CA PHE A 355 11.74 9.13 17.89
C PHE A 355 12.33 9.66 19.22
N GLY A 356 11.50 10.27 20.08
CA GLY A 356 11.89 10.94 21.32
C GLY A 356 11.75 12.48 21.26
N GLY A 357 11.33 13.02 20.11
CA GLY A 357 11.07 14.45 19.89
C GLY A 357 9.58 14.80 19.76
N GLY A 358 8.69 13.81 19.93
CA GLY A 358 7.26 13.93 19.67
C GLY A 358 6.85 13.32 18.32
N ARG A 359 5.54 13.17 18.14
CA ARG A 359 4.92 12.64 16.91
C ARG A 359 5.10 13.57 15.70
N PRO A 360 5.02 13.06 14.46
CA PRO A 360 4.99 13.91 13.27
C PRO A 360 3.81 14.89 13.31
N PHE A 361 3.98 16.04 12.64
CA PHE A 361 2.91 17.03 12.46
C PHE A 361 2.30 16.98 11.06
N PHE A 362 2.97 16.32 10.11
CA PHE A 362 2.53 16.16 8.73
C PHE A 362 3.05 14.85 8.14
N PHE A 363 2.26 14.26 7.24
CA PHE A 363 2.65 13.13 6.41
C PHE A 363 1.99 13.23 5.03
N MET A 364 2.61 12.63 4.01
CA MET A 364 2.03 12.51 2.67
C MET A 364 2.65 11.33 1.90
N PRO A 365 1.92 10.72 0.95
CA PRO A 365 2.55 9.89 -0.07
C PRO A 365 3.53 10.72 -0.89
N SER A 366 4.50 10.04 -1.53
CA SER A 366 5.32 10.69 -2.54
C SER A 366 4.52 10.99 -3.83
N TYR A 367 5.18 11.58 -4.81
CA TYR A 367 4.61 11.83 -6.13
C TYR A 367 4.58 10.55 -6.96
N LEU A 368 3.37 10.09 -7.31
CA LEU A 368 3.12 8.99 -8.22
C LEU A 368 2.06 9.43 -9.23
N PRO A 369 2.45 9.83 -10.45
CA PRO A 369 1.51 10.21 -11.49
C PRO A 369 0.94 8.96 -12.16
N VAL A 370 -0.26 8.54 -11.74
CA VAL A 370 -1.01 7.38 -12.27
C VAL A 370 -2.45 7.74 -12.57
#